data_AF-A0A0F9EEZ0-F1
#
_entry.id   AF-A0A0F9EEZ0-F1
#
_cell.length_a   1.000
_cell.length_b   1.000
_cell.length_c   1.000
_cell.angle_alpha   90.00
_cell.angle_beta   90.00
_cell.angle_gamma   90.00
#
_symmetry.space_group_name_H-M   'P 1'
#
loop_
_entity.id
_entity.type
_entity.pdbx_description
1 polymer ?
#
loop_
_entity_poly.entity_id
_entity_poly.type
_entity_poly.pdbx_seq_one_letter_code
_entity_poly.pdbx_strand_id
1 'polypeptide(L)'
;MPCNSSHLEPRFKETESRKIATFIAYIHEQTRDKTPDNILAASESVYGNESLLDSMTTELCALCKSIDPSIIYNAHNRTARKLANWWEDHQEADQIKEREANEQD
;
A
#
# COMPACT_ATOMS: atom_id res chain seq x y z
N MET A 1 3.33 6.46 -10.67
CA MET A 1 4.35 7.10 -9.81
C MET A 1 5.38 6.04 -9.43
N PRO A 2 6.68 6.34 -9.32
CA PRO A 2 7.56 5.53 -8.48
C PRO A 2 7.30 5.93 -7.02
N CYS A 3 6.49 5.16 -6.30
CA CYS A 3 6.44 5.26 -4.84
C CYS A 3 7.84 4.92 -4.32
N ASN A 4 8.54 5.91 -3.76
CA ASN A 4 9.93 5.76 -3.37
C ASN A 4 10.04 5.59 -1.85
N SER A 5 10.47 4.42 -1.41
CA SER A 5 10.72 4.10 -0.01
C SER A 5 12.09 4.56 0.51
N SER A 6 12.86 5.36 -0.24
CA SER A 6 14.24 5.75 0.08
C SER A 6 14.44 6.42 1.45
N HIS A 7 13.38 6.99 2.04
CA HIS A 7 13.44 7.72 3.30
C HIS A 7 13.32 6.83 4.56
N LEU A 8 13.16 5.52 4.40
CA LEU A 8 12.88 4.58 5.50
C LEU A 8 14.16 3.85 5.96
N GLU A 9 14.38 3.73 7.27
CA GLU A 9 15.47 2.87 7.79
C GLU A 9 15.23 1.40 7.43
N PRO A 10 16.27 0.53 7.30
CA PRO A 10 16.11 -0.85 6.82
C PRO A 10 15.03 -1.65 7.57
N ARG A 11 15.03 -1.61 8.91
CA ARG A 11 13.98 -2.26 9.73
C ARG A 11 12.57 -1.74 9.45
N PHE A 12 12.48 -0.47 9.08
CA PHE A 12 11.24 0.15 8.69
C PHE A 12 10.81 -0.33 7.30
N LYS A 13 11.73 -0.46 6.33
CA LYS A 13 11.44 -1.01 4.99
C LYS A 13 10.96 -2.45 5.05
N GLU A 14 11.59 -3.29 5.86
CA GLU A 14 11.15 -4.67 6.12
C GLU A 14 9.71 -4.69 6.64
N THR A 15 9.43 -3.89 7.67
CA THR A 15 8.11 -3.80 8.29
C THR A 15 7.04 -3.27 7.32
N GLU A 16 7.38 -2.24 6.55
CA GLU A 16 6.46 -1.61 5.60
C GLU A 16 6.19 -2.54 4.41
N SER A 17 7.20 -3.25 3.92
CA SER A 17 7.03 -4.20 2.80
C SER A 17 6.06 -5.32 3.16
N ARG A 18 6.16 -5.87 4.38
CA ARG A 18 5.21 -6.88 4.88
C ARG A 18 3.80 -6.30 5.03
N LYS A 19 3.69 -5.08 5.57
CA LYS A 19 2.40 -4.39 5.75
C LYS A 19 1.70 -4.16 4.41
N ILE A 20 2.43 -3.67 3.40
CA ILE A 20 1.89 -3.45 2.05
C ILE A 20 1.49 -4.77 1.39
N ALA A 21 2.33 -5.81 1.48
CA ALA A 21 1.98 -7.13 0.97
C ALA A 21 0.70 -7.68 1.62
N THR A 22 0.53 -7.47 2.92
CA THR A 22 -0.69 -7.85 3.67
C THR A 22 -1.93 -7.11 3.14
N PHE A 23 -1.80 -5.83 2.80
CA PHE A 23 -2.90 -5.05 2.24
C PHE A 23 -3.30 -5.51 0.84
N ILE A 24 -2.32 -5.81 -0.02
CA ILE A 24 -2.59 -6.34 -1.36
C ILE A 24 -3.28 -7.71 -1.26
N ALA A 25 -2.79 -8.60 -0.41
CA ALA A 25 -3.41 -9.90 -0.17
C ALA A 25 -4.86 -9.76 0.35
N TYR A 26 -5.11 -8.82 1.26
CA TYR A 26 -6.46 -8.52 1.74
C TYR A 26 -7.39 -8.05 0.62
N ILE A 27 -6.94 -7.13 -0.25
CA ILE A 27 -7.75 -6.65 -1.37
C ILE A 27 -8.13 -7.81 -2.30
N HIS A 28 -7.16 -8.66 -2.68
CA HIS A 28 -7.43 -9.82 -3.52
C HIS A 28 -8.40 -10.81 -2.88
N GLU A 29 -8.30 -11.04 -1.56
CA GLU A 29 -9.26 -11.86 -0.82
C GLU A 29 -10.69 -11.28 -0.92
N GLN A 30 -10.84 -9.95 -0.79
CA GLN A 30 -12.15 -9.29 -0.88
C GLN A 30 -12.71 -9.26 -2.31
N THR A 31 -11.85 -9.10 -3.32
CA THR A 31 -12.27 -9.13 -4.74
C THR A 31 -12.42 -10.54 -5.30
N ARG A 32 -12.04 -11.57 -4.53
CA ARG A 32 -11.98 -12.99 -4.94
C ARG A 32 -11.01 -13.24 -6.09
N ASP A 33 -10.01 -12.37 -6.21
CA ASP A 33 -8.92 -12.54 -7.16
C ASP A 33 -7.81 -13.40 -6.54
N LYS A 34 -7.02 -14.03 -7.40
CA LYS A 34 -5.85 -14.79 -6.95
C LYS A 34 -4.74 -13.81 -6.55
N THR A 35 -4.33 -13.85 -5.28
CA THR A 35 -3.11 -13.16 -4.81
C THR A 35 -1.88 -13.74 -5.51
N PRO A 36 -1.00 -12.90 -6.11
CA PRO A 36 0.27 -13.36 -6.67
C PRO A 36 1.16 -14.06 -5.63
N ASP A 37 1.81 -15.16 -6.01
CA ASP A 37 2.58 -16.02 -5.08
C ASP A 37 3.73 -15.25 -4.41
N ASN A 38 4.35 -14.29 -5.10
CA ASN A 38 5.41 -13.43 -4.57
C ASN A 38 4.90 -12.46 -3.48
N ILE A 39 3.66 -11.96 -3.63
CA ILE A 39 3.02 -11.07 -2.65
C ILE A 39 2.59 -11.88 -1.43
N LEU A 40 2.03 -13.07 -1.65
CA LEU A 40 1.67 -13.97 -0.57
C LEU A 40 2.91 -14.33 0.27
N ALA A 41 4.00 -14.74 -0.38
CA ALA A 41 5.27 -15.02 0.28
C ALA A 41 5.84 -13.80 1.04
N ALA A 42 5.73 -12.59 0.47
CA ALA A 42 6.16 -11.36 1.14
C ALA A 42 5.29 -11.02 2.36
N SER A 43 4.00 -11.35 2.32
CA SER A 43 3.07 -11.13 3.44
C SER A 43 3.31 -12.09 4.61
N GLU A 44 3.73 -13.32 4.32
CA GLU A 44 4.04 -14.37 5.31
C GLU A 44 5.49 -14.32 5.82
N SER A 45 6.38 -13.61 5.11
CA SER A 45 7.78 -13.44 5.48
C SER A 45 7.94 -12.70 6.81
N VAL A 46 8.83 -13.22 7.68
CA VAL A 46 9.16 -12.60 8.97
C VAL A 46 9.75 -11.20 8.77
N TYR A 47 10.56 -11.03 7.71
CA TYR A 47 11.30 -9.80 7.39
C TYR A 47 10.71 -9.04 6.18
N GLY A 48 9.57 -9.46 5.65
CA GLY A 48 9.00 -8.87 4.44
C GLY A 48 9.88 -9.09 3.20
N ASN A 49 9.82 -8.17 2.24
CA ASN A 49 10.66 -8.13 1.05
C ASN A 49 10.90 -6.69 0.59
N GLU A 50 11.99 -6.07 1.08
CA GLU A 50 12.34 -4.68 0.76
C GLU A 50 12.50 -4.42 -0.75
N SER A 51 13.02 -5.41 -1.49
CA SER A 51 13.26 -5.25 -2.93
C SER A 51 11.98 -5.08 -3.74
N LEU A 52 10.85 -5.53 -3.20
CA LEU A 52 9.53 -5.40 -3.82
C LEU A 52 8.73 -4.24 -3.25
N LEU A 53 9.25 -3.51 -2.24
CA LEU A 53 8.50 -2.48 -1.53
C LEU A 53 7.94 -1.42 -2.48
N ASP A 54 8.78 -0.83 -3.32
CA ASP A 54 8.37 0.24 -4.24
C ASP A 54 7.35 -0.25 -5.28
N SER A 55 7.54 -1.46 -5.82
CA SER A 55 6.61 -2.07 -6.77
C SER A 55 5.26 -2.40 -6.13
N MET A 56 5.27 -2.99 -4.93
CA MET A 56 4.05 -3.32 -4.19
C MET A 56 3.31 -2.06 -3.75
N THR A 57 4.02 -1.01 -3.34
CA THR A 57 3.41 0.27 -2.98
C THR A 57 2.69 0.87 -4.18
N THR A 58 3.33 0.83 -5.35
CA THR A 58 2.75 1.33 -6.61
C THR A 58 1.52 0.53 -7.03
N GLU A 59 1.59 -0.79 -6.93
CA GLU A 59 0.48 -1.71 -7.19
C GLU A 59 -0.69 -1.47 -6.23
N LEU A 60 -0.40 -1.33 -4.93
CA LEU A 60 -1.42 -1.06 -3.91
C LEU A 60 -2.12 0.28 -4.16
N CYS A 61 -1.39 1.35 -4.50
CA CYS A 61 -2.01 2.61 -4.88
C CYS A 61 -2.92 2.47 -6.10
N ALA A 62 -2.53 1.67 -7.10
CA ALA A 62 -3.34 1.42 -8.29
C ALA A 62 -4.62 0.64 -7.94
N LEU A 63 -4.50 -0.41 -7.12
CA LEU A 63 -5.63 -1.19 -6.62
C LEU A 63 -6.61 -0.29 -5.85
N CYS A 64 -6.12 0.51 -4.90
CA CYS A 64 -6.95 1.42 -4.11
C CYS A 64 -7.74 2.41 -4.98
N LYS A 65 -7.20 2.82 -6.13
CA LYS A 65 -7.89 3.70 -7.10
C LYS A 65 -8.95 2.96 -7.93
N SER A 66 -8.83 1.64 -8.12
CA SER A 66 -9.71 0.87 -9.02
C SER A 66 -10.81 0.07 -8.32
N ILE A 67 -10.66 -0.25 -7.04
CA ILE A 67 -11.61 -1.10 -6.30
C ILE A 67 -12.77 -0.30 -5.69
N ASP A 68 -13.80 -1.02 -5.25
CA ASP A 68 -14.89 -0.42 -4.46
C ASP A 68 -14.33 0.15 -3.13
N PRO A 69 -14.54 1.45 -2.85
CA PRO A 69 -14.12 2.07 -1.60
C PRO A 69 -14.64 1.37 -0.34
N SER A 70 -15.76 0.63 -0.41
CA SER A 70 -16.30 -0.13 0.73
C SER A 70 -15.33 -1.21 1.25
N ILE A 71 -14.42 -1.69 0.40
CA ILE A 71 -13.35 -2.63 0.76
C ILE A 71 -12.28 -1.95 1.63
N ILE A 72 -11.97 -0.69 1.31
CA ILE A 72 -10.99 0.12 2.04
C ILE A 72 -11.60 0.63 3.35
N TYR A 73 -12.78 1.23 3.27
CA TYR A 73 -13.44 1.91 4.38
C TYR A 73 -14.40 0.98 5.17
N ASN A 74 -13.90 -0.19 5.57
CA ASN A 74 -14.65 -1.15 6.38
C ASN A 74 -14.26 -1.08 7.86
N ALA A 75 -15.08 -0.41 8.66
CA ALA A 75 -14.85 -0.25 10.10
C ALA A 75 -14.89 -1.57 10.89
N HIS A 76 -15.52 -2.63 10.38
CA HIS A 76 -15.60 -3.93 11.06
C HIS A 76 -14.33 -4.77 10.90
N ASN A 77 -13.53 -4.53 9.86
CA ASN A 77 -12.30 -5.27 9.59
C ASN A 77 -11.06 -4.49 10.05
N ARG A 78 -10.21 -5.12 10.88
CA ARG A 78 -8.99 -4.47 11.40
C ARG A 78 -7.98 -4.14 10.32
N THR A 79 -7.84 -5.00 9.31
CA THR A 79 -6.93 -4.78 8.18
C THR A 79 -7.45 -3.65 7.30
N ALA A 80 -8.75 -3.61 7.02
CA ALA A 80 -9.37 -2.51 6.29
C ALA A 80 -9.15 -1.16 6.97
N ARG A 81 -9.35 -1.04 8.28
CA ARG A 81 -9.06 0.22 9.01
C ARG A 81 -7.60 0.68 8.85
N LYS A 82 -6.65 -0.25 8.86
CA LYS A 82 -5.23 0.09 8.64
C LYS A 82 -4.96 0.48 7.19
N LEU A 83 -5.61 -0.18 6.24
CA LEU A 83 -5.54 0.15 4.82
C LEU A 83 -6.14 1.54 4.55
N ALA A 84 -7.28 1.87 5.17
CA ALA A 84 -7.91 3.18 5.07
C ALA A 84 -6.96 4.28 5.54
N ASN A 85 -6.39 4.15 6.74
CA ASN A 85 -5.41 5.12 7.25
C ASN A 85 -4.21 5.27 6.30
N TRP A 86 -3.64 4.15 5.85
CA TRP A 86 -2.52 4.18 4.91
C TRP A 86 -2.87 4.86 3.58
N TRP A 87 -4.08 4.63 3.09
CA TRP A 87 -4.55 5.21 1.84
C TRP A 87 -4.79 6.72 1.97
N GLU A 88 -5.37 7.17 3.08
CA GLU A 88 -5.55 8.59 3.40
C GLU A 88 -4.20 9.32 3.49
N ASP A 89 -3.20 8.74 4.17
CA ASP A 89 -1.84 9.28 4.23
C ASP A 89 -1.23 9.47 2.83
N HIS A 90 -1.45 8.50 1.93
CA HIS A 90 -0.98 8.57 0.54
C HIS A 90 -1.73 9.62 -0.29
N GLN A 91 -3.04 9.77 -0.08
CA GLN A 91 -3.83 10.81 -0.74
C GLN A 91 -3.40 12.21 -0.30
N GLU A 92 -3.12 12.41 1.00
CA GLU A 92 -2.60 13.68 1.51
C GLU A 92 -1.23 14.01 0.90
N ALA A 93 -0.32 13.02 0.84
CA ALA A 93 0.99 13.19 0.21
C ALA A 93 0.90 13.55 -1.28
N ASP A 94 -0.05 12.96 -2.01
CA ASP A 94 -0.32 13.30 -3.41
C ASP A 94 -0.86 14.74 -3.54
N GLN A 95 -1.80 15.15 -2.68
CA GLN A 95 -2.34 16.52 -2.66
C GLN A 95 -1.28 17.58 -2.35
N ILE A 96 -0.35 17.30 -1.43
CA ILE A 96 0.76 18.22 -1.11
C ILE A 96 1.64 18.43 -2.34
N LYS A 97 2.02 17.35 -3.04
CA LYS A 97 2.84 17.45 -4.26
C LYS A 97 2.14 18.24 -5.37
N GLU A 98 0.84 18.04 -5.54
CA GLU A 98 0.06 18.80 -6.52
C GLU A 98 0.01 20.29 -6.18
N ARG A 99 -0.10 20.66 -4.90
CA ARG A 99 -0.03 22.06 -4.46
C ARG A 99 1.35 22.66 -4.69
N GLU A 100 2.41 21.96 -4.30
CA GLU A 100 3.80 22.41 -4.51
C GLU A 100 4.13 22.59 -6.00
N ALA A 101 3.61 21.72 -6.87
CA ALA A 101 3.77 21.85 -8.31
C ALA A 101 3.05 23.07 -8.87
N ASN A 102 1.83 23.35 -8.39
CA ASN A 102 1.02 24.48 -8.85
C ASN A 102 1.49 25.85 -8.28
N GLU A 103 2.25 25.86 -7.18
CA GLU A 103 2.84 27.09 -6.59
C GLU A 103 4.17 27.50 -7.25
N GLN A 104 4.72 26.67 -8.15
CA GLN A 104 5.96 26.93 -8.89
C GLN A 104 5.75 27.49 -10.31
N ASP A 105 4.49 27.65 -10.74
CA ASP A 105 4.06 28.34 -11.97
C ASP A 105 3.56 29.77 -11.70
#